data_AF-A0A847DXE4-F1
#
_entry.id   AF-A0A847DXE4-F1
#
_cell.length_a   1.000
_cell.length_b   1.000
_cell.length_c   1.000
_cell.angle_alpha   90.00
_cell.angle_beta   90.00
_cell.angle_gamma   90.00
#
_symmetry.space_group_name_H-M   'P 1'
#
loop_
_entity.id
_entity.type
_entity.pdbx_description
1 polymer ?
#
loop_
_entity_poly.entity_id
_entity_poly.type
_entity_poly.pdbx_seq_one_letter_code
_entity_poly.pdbx_strand_id
1 'polypeptide(L)' 'MPAAIVVENLTRRVRDADGWLTILDDLSFEVEAGATVAIVGASGSGKSTLLGL' A
#
# COMPACT_ATOMS: atom_id res chain seq x y z
N MET A 1 1.27 5.03 -22.33
CA MET A 1 2.46 4.25 -21.93
C MET A 1 1.94 3.22 -20.93
N PRO A 2 2.50 2.00 -20.82
CA PRO A 2 2.01 1.06 -19.81
C PRO A 2 2.40 1.55 -18.41
N ALA A 3 1.52 1.33 -17.43
CA ALA A 3 1.84 1.53 -16.03
C ALA A 3 3.04 0.67 -15.63
N ALA A 4 4.00 1.26 -14.92
CA ALA A 4 5.18 0.55 -14.41
C ALA A 4 4.88 -0.22 -13.12
N ILE A 5 3.91 0.27 -12.34
CA ILE A 5 3.40 -0.40 -11.13
C ILE A 5 1.88 -0.40 -11.22
N VAL A 6 1.28 -1.55 -10.99
CA VAL A 6 -0.17 -1.73 -10.89
C VAL A 6 -0.44 -2.47 -9.59
N VAL A 7 -1.28 -1.88 -8.74
CA VAL A 7 -1.75 -2.46 -7.49
C VAL A 7 -3.26 -2.58 -7.58
N GLU A 8 -3.79 -3.78 -7.37
CA GLU A 8 -5.22 -4.08 -7.43
C GLU A 8 -5.66 -4.79 -6.15
N ASN A 9 -6.69 -4.25 -5.51
CA ASN A 9 -7.39 -4.83 -4.35
C ASN A 9 -6.44 -5.30 -3.22
N LEU A 10 -5.36 -4.54 -2.99
CA LEU A 10 -4.31 -4.93 -2.06
C LEU A 10 -4.80 -4.80 -0.62
N THR A 11 -4.88 -5.94 0.07
CA THR A 11 -5.16 -6.02 1.50
C THR A 11 -3.99 -6.67 2.22
N ARG A 12 -3.49 -6.02 3.28
CA ARG A 12 -2.47 -6.58 4.18
C ARG A 12 -3.00 -6.64 5.59
N ARG A 13 -3.12 -7.86 6.12
CA ARG A 13 -3.46 -8.13 7.51
C ARG A 13 -2.30 -8.80 8.22
N VAL A 14 -2.16 -8.52 9.51
CA VAL A 14 -1.22 -9.19 10.40
C VAL A 14 -1.95 -9.68 11.65
N ARG A 15 -1.42 -10.71 12.30
CA ARG A 15 -1.90 -11.10 13.63
C ARG A 15 -1.36 -10.13 14.67
N ASP A 16 -2.23 -9.71 15.56
CA ASP A 16 -1.94 -8.96 16.78
C ASP A 16 -2.62 -9.64 17.98
N ALA A 17 -2.38 -9.15 19.19
CA ALA A 17 -2.92 -9.68 20.43
C ALA A 17 -4.46 -9.78 20.42
N ASP A 18 -5.13 -8.79 19.81
CA ASP A 18 -6.59 -8.70 19.75
C ASP A 18 -7.21 -9.36 18.50
N GLY A 19 -6.40 -10.02 17.66
CA GLY A 19 -6.87 -10.73 16.47
C GLY A 19 -6.15 -10.31 15.19
N TRP A 20 -6.91 -9.89 14.18
CA TRP A 20 -6.37 -9.44 12.90
C TRP A 20 -6.35 -7.92 12.83
N LEU A 21 -5.17 -7.35 12.61
CA LEU A 21 -5.01 -5.93 12.30
C LEU A 21 -4.91 -5.76 10.78
N THR A 22 -5.83 -4.99 10.19
CA THR A 22 -5.75 -4.58 8.79
C THR A 22 -4.86 -3.34 8.69
N ILE A 23 -3.74 -3.47 7.98
CA ILE A 23 -2.77 -2.39 7.75
C ILE A 23 -3.05 -1.68 6.43
N LEU A 24 -3.31 -2.47 5.37
CA LEU A 24 -3.76 -1.99 4.06
C LEU A 24 -5.11 -2.62 3.78
N ASP A 25 -6.07 -1.84 3.31
CA ASP A 25 -7.45 -2.26 3.08
C ASP A 25 -7.87 -1.85 1.68
N ASP A 26 -8.05 -2.85 0.82
CA ASP A 26 -8.54 -2.72 -0.56
C ASP A 26 -7.90 -1.59 -1.39
N LEU A 27 -6.57 -1.48 -1.35
CA LEU A 27 -5.85 -0.41 -2.03
C LEU A 27 -5.65 -0.74 -3.52
N SER A 28 -6.07 0.17 -4.40
CA SER A 28 -5.83 0.07 -5.85
C SER A 28 -5.27 1.38 -6.42
N PHE A 29 -4.16 1.29 -7.15
CA PHE A 29 -3.54 2.43 -7.85
C PHE A 29 -2.57 1.98 -8.93
N GLU A 30 -2.23 2.90 -9.83
CA GLU A 30 -1.24 2.70 -10.88
C GLU A 30 -0.17 3.81 -10.84
N VAL A 31 1.06 3.47 -11.23
CA VAL A 31 2.15 4.43 -11.40
C VAL A 31 2.70 4.31 -12.82
N GLU A 32 2.60 5.39 -13.58
CA GLU A 32 3.15 5.48 -14.93
C GLU A 32 4.68 5.37 -14.95
N ALA A 33 5.22 4.80 -16.03
CA ALA A 33 6.66 4.74 -16.23
C ALA A 33 7.28 6.15 -16.28
N GLY A 34 8.34 6.36 -15.49
CA GLY A 34 9.04 7.65 -15.40
C GLY A 34 8.38 8.66 -14.44
N ALA A 35 7.28 8.32 -13.78
CA ALA A 35 6.67 9.17 -12.77
C ALA A 35 7.52 9.24 -11.49
N THR A 36 7.50 10.40 -10.83
CA THR A 36 7.98 10.56 -9.45
C THR A 36 6.77 10.73 -8.55
N VAL A 37 6.57 9.81 -7.61
CA VAL A 37 5.40 9.76 -6.72
C VAL A 37 5.85 9.81 -5.27
N ALA A 38 5.07 10.47 -4.43
CA ALA A 38 5.26 10.50 -2.98
C ALA A 38 4.13 9.75 -2.27
N ILE A 39 4.47 8.96 -1.26
CA ILE A 39 3.51 8.33 -0.36
C ILE A 39 3.49 9.15 0.94
N VAL A 40 2.36 9.79 1.22
CA VAL A 40 2.18 10.69 2.38
C VAL A 40 1.03 10.22 3.28
N GLY A 41 1.07 10.59 4.56
CA GLY A 41 0.05 10.20 5.54
C GLY A 41 0.57 10.17 6.97
N ALA A 42 -0.34 10.11 7.95
CA ALA A 42 0.00 10.10 9.39
C ALA A 42 0.90 8.93 9.81
N SER A 43 1.62 9.06 10.92
CA SER A 43 2.37 7.92 11.49
C SER A 43 1.43 6.74 11.74
N GLY A 44 1.87 5.53 11.41
CA GLY A 44 1.04 4.31 11.54
C GLY A 44 0.07 4.01 10.39
N SER A 45 -0.06 4.89 9.38
CA SER A 45 -1.02 4.69 8.27
C SER A 45 -0.66 3.60 7.25
N GLY A 46 0.30 2.72 7.53
CA GLY A 46 0.68 1.62 6.63
C GLY A 46 1.68 1.95 5.50
N LYS A 47 2.21 3.18 5.41
CA LYS A 47 3.14 3.59 4.31
C LYS A 47 4.38 2.71 4.19
N SER A 48 5.10 2.48 5.31
CA SER A 48 6.29 1.63 5.31
C SER A 48 5.96 0.17 5.01
N THR A 49 4.75 -0.27 5.38
CA THR A 49 4.25 -1.60 5.01
C THR A 49 4.00 -1.69 3.52
N LEU A 50 3.37 -0.68 2.91
CA LEU A 50 3.14 -0.62 1.45
C LEU A 50 4.46 -0.65 0.66
N LEU A 51 5.48 0.11 1.10
CA LEU A 51 6.79 0.15 0.45
C LEU A 51 7.64 -1.11 0.63
N GLY A 52 7.29 -1.97 1.58
CA GLY A 52 8.04 -3.19 1.90
C GLY A 52 7.45 -4.47 1.30
N LEU A 53 6.41 -4.36 0.47
CA LEU A 53 5.84 -5.47 -0.29
C LEU A 53 6.60 -5.66 -1.61
#